data_AF-A0A848YM86-F1
#
_entry.id   AF-A0A848YM86-F1
#
_cell.length_a   1.000
_cell.length_b   1.000
_cell.length_c   1.000
_cell.angle_alpha   90.00
_cell.angle_beta   90.00
_cell.angle_gamma   90.00
#
_symmetry.space_group_name_H-M   'P 1'
#
loop_
_entity.id
_entity.type
_entity.pdbx_description
1 polymer ?
#
loop_
_entity_poly.entity_id
_entity_poly.type
_entity_poly.pdbx_seq_one_letter_code
_entity_poly.pdbx_strand_id
1 'polypeptide(L)'
;MKLHQTIRTLNNSRGFSLIELMVAIAIFSIVVTTIVAAFQSQLRSHITQQQVADMQQNGRGAMALIKRDLRDGGWPPNGDANTSITTTPTSLIIVNDFHNGLDDDGDGVIDDPEEKWMPDGDSDDFGERIVYTVNADNELTRNGEPLGLNIEVMDIVLVNAAGTPAAPDDMVAAQISLIARAGEGATPSVLSNKHTDTREYRNKQDEVILPAQNDLFRRMILTTEVKLRNYDVK
;
A
#
# COMPACT_ATOMS: atom_id res chain seq x y z
N MET A 1 -75.41 19.67 47.13
CA MET A 1 -75.35 20.34 45.81
C MET A 1 -74.26 19.65 44.99
N LYS A 2 -74.60 18.67 44.14
CA LYS A 2 -73.65 17.88 43.36
C LYS A 2 -73.64 18.40 41.91
N LEU A 3 -72.50 18.94 41.46
CA LEU A 3 -72.29 19.31 40.06
C LEU A 3 -71.93 18.04 39.27
N HIS A 4 -72.77 17.61 38.33
CA HIS A 4 -72.40 16.60 37.34
C HIS A 4 -71.68 17.30 36.19
N GLN A 5 -70.35 17.16 36.13
CA GLN A 5 -69.60 17.48 34.92
C GLN A 5 -69.67 16.29 33.97
N THR A 6 -70.44 16.44 32.90
CA THR A 6 -70.53 15.47 31.81
C THR A 6 -69.27 15.58 30.95
N ILE A 7 -68.38 14.59 31.02
CA ILE A 7 -67.24 14.46 30.12
C ILE A 7 -67.79 14.19 28.71
N ARG A 8 -67.71 15.19 27.82
CA ARG A 8 -67.99 14.99 26.39
C ARG A 8 -66.81 14.24 25.77
N THR A 9 -66.99 12.96 25.49
CA THR A 9 -66.09 12.20 24.62
C THR A 9 -66.28 12.68 23.18
N LEU A 10 -65.27 13.36 22.63
CA LEU A 10 -65.20 13.70 21.21
C LEU A 10 -64.86 12.43 20.41
N ASN A 11 -65.84 11.55 20.21
CA ASN A 11 -65.71 10.41 19.30
C ASN A 11 -65.93 10.89 17.86
N ASN A 12 -64.86 11.39 17.25
CA ASN A 12 -64.80 11.65 15.80
C ASN A 12 -63.81 10.69 15.14
N SER A 13 -64.13 9.39 15.19
CA SER A 13 -63.33 8.34 14.53
C SER A 13 -63.69 8.27 13.05
N ARG A 14 -63.30 9.29 12.28
CA ARG A 14 -63.35 9.21 10.81
C ARG A 14 -62.24 8.26 10.36
N GLY A 15 -62.62 7.15 9.73
CA GLY A 15 -61.68 6.22 9.11
C GLY A 15 -61.05 6.82 7.84
N PHE A 16 -59.95 6.23 7.37
CA PHE A 16 -59.30 6.62 6.12
C PHE A 16 -60.12 6.17 4.91
N SER A 17 -60.25 7.03 3.91
CA SER A 17 -60.77 6.64 2.60
C SER A 17 -59.72 5.80 1.84
N LEU A 18 -60.19 4.93 0.95
CA LEU A 18 -59.32 4.08 0.13
C LEU A 18 -58.38 4.92 -0.75
N ILE A 19 -58.86 6.06 -1.26
CA ILE A 19 -58.05 6.97 -2.08
C ILE A 19 -56.93 7.64 -1.27
N GLU A 20 -57.17 8.03 -0.02
CA GLU A 20 -56.13 8.60 0.85
C GLU A 20 -55.00 7.60 1.11
N LEU A 21 -55.34 6.31 1.31
CA LEU A 21 -54.35 5.26 1.48
C LEU A 21 -53.52 5.03 0.20
N MET A 22 -54.18 5.03 -0.97
CA MET A 22 -53.48 4.89 -2.25
C MET A 22 -52.49 6.02 -2.50
N VAL A 23 -52.90 7.27 -2.25
CA VAL A 23 -52.03 8.44 -2.41
C VAL A 23 -50.89 8.42 -1.38
N ALA A 24 -51.17 8.05 -0.13
CA ALA A 24 -50.15 7.95 0.91
C ALA A 24 -49.07 6.91 0.55
N ILE A 25 -49.46 5.72 0.06
CA ILE A 25 -48.52 4.69 -0.38
C ILE A 25 -47.72 5.16 -1.61
N ALA A 26 -48.36 5.86 -2.54
CA ALA A 26 -47.70 6.40 -3.73
C ALA A 26 -46.63 7.45 -3.38
N ILE A 27 -46.91 8.36 -2.43
CA ILE A 27 -45.92 9.34 -1.97
C ILE A 27 -44.82 8.64 -1.16
N PHE A 28 -45.20 7.70 -0.29
CA PHE A 28 -44.24 6.96 0.53
C PHE A 28 -43.24 6.17 -0.33
N SER A 29 -43.69 5.53 -1.41
CA SER A 29 -42.78 4.79 -2.31
C SER A 29 -41.74 5.70 -2.96
N ILE A 30 -42.15 6.89 -3.44
CA ILE A 30 -41.23 7.90 -4.01
C ILE A 30 -40.18 8.33 -2.99
N VAL A 31 -40.61 8.58 -1.75
CA VAL A 31 -39.71 8.98 -0.65
C VAL A 31 -38.71 7.86 -0.34
N VAL A 32 -39.19 6.61 -0.21
CA VAL A 32 -38.31 5.46 0.07
C VAL A 32 -37.31 5.24 -1.05
N THR A 33 -37.73 5.31 -2.32
CA THR A 33 -36.80 5.20 -3.47
C THR A 33 -35.70 6.24 -3.40
N THR A 34 -36.03 7.48 -3.04
CA THR A 34 -35.06 8.57 -2.91
C THR A 34 -34.06 8.31 -1.77
N ILE A 35 -34.55 7.86 -0.61
CA ILE A 35 -33.71 7.52 0.55
C ILE A 35 -32.77 6.37 0.21
N VAL A 36 -33.28 5.31 -0.44
CA VAL A 36 -32.47 4.15 -0.84
C VAL A 36 -31.39 4.56 -1.85
N ALA A 37 -31.71 5.42 -2.83
CA ALA A 37 -30.73 5.92 -3.78
C ALA A 37 -29.61 6.73 -3.09
N ALA A 38 -29.98 7.62 -2.15
CA ALA A 38 -29.02 8.38 -1.37
C ALA A 38 -28.13 7.48 -0.51
N PHE A 39 -28.72 6.48 0.16
CA PHE A 39 -27.99 5.51 0.97
C PHE A 39 -27.00 4.69 0.13
N GLN A 40 -27.39 4.23 -1.05
CA GLN A 40 -26.49 3.51 -1.95
C GLN A 40 -25.32 4.39 -2.41
N SER A 41 -25.57 5.65 -2.73
CA SER A 41 -24.51 6.61 -3.08
C SER A 41 -23.52 6.82 -1.93
N GLN A 42 -24.04 6.92 -0.70
CA GLN A 42 -23.22 7.06 0.50
C GLN A 42 -22.36 5.82 0.75
N LEU A 43 -22.93 4.62 0.65
CA LEU A 43 -22.19 3.37 0.79
C LEU A 43 -21.06 3.25 -0.24
N ARG A 44 -21.34 3.55 -1.51
CA ARG A 44 -20.33 3.47 -2.57
C ARG A 44 -19.19 4.44 -2.33
N SER A 45 -19.51 5.66 -1.90
CA SER A 45 -18.51 6.67 -1.57
C SER A 45 -17.67 6.26 -0.37
N HIS A 46 -18.29 5.73 0.68
CA HIS A 46 -17.59 5.22 1.87
C HIS A 46 -16.61 4.10 1.51
N ILE A 47 -17.06 3.08 0.76
CA ILE A 47 -16.20 1.96 0.32
C ILE A 47 -15.03 2.48 -0.52
N THR A 48 -15.30 3.38 -1.46
CA THR A 48 -14.26 3.96 -2.31
C THR A 48 -13.22 4.73 -1.48
N GLN A 49 -13.68 5.52 -0.51
CA GLN A 49 -12.79 6.30 0.36
C GLN A 49 -11.92 5.39 1.23
N GLN A 50 -12.50 4.33 1.78
CA GLN A 50 -11.76 3.34 2.57
C GLN A 50 -10.66 2.68 1.72
N GLN A 51 -11.01 2.16 0.53
CA GLN A 51 -10.03 1.54 -0.38
C GLN A 51 -8.89 2.49 -0.78
N VAL A 52 -9.20 3.77 -1.00
CA VAL A 52 -8.17 4.78 -1.31
C VAL A 52 -7.32 5.11 -0.09
N ALA A 53 -7.90 5.18 1.10
CA ALA A 53 -7.16 5.42 2.33
C ALA A 53 -6.19 4.28 2.64
N ASP A 54 -6.64 3.02 2.50
CA ASP A 54 -5.83 1.82 2.69
C ASP A 54 -4.66 1.79 1.69
N MET A 55 -4.94 2.00 0.41
CA MET A 55 -3.92 2.12 -0.65
C MET A 55 -2.85 3.17 -0.30
N GLN A 56 -3.28 4.35 0.19
CA GLN A 56 -2.37 5.41 0.57
C GLN A 56 -1.53 5.08 1.81
N GLN A 57 -2.13 4.44 2.82
CA GLN A 57 -1.42 4.02 4.02
C GLN A 57 -0.38 2.95 3.71
N ASN A 58 -0.76 1.93 2.95
CA ASN A 58 0.13 0.85 2.53
C ASN A 58 1.29 1.39 1.71
N GLY A 59 0.99 2.23 0.70
CA GLY A 59 2.03 2.86 -0.11
C GLY A 59 3.01 3.72 0.70
N ARG A 60 2.52 4.50 1.68
CA ARG A 60 3.38 5.30 2.57
C ARG A 60 4.22 4.42 3.50
N GLY A 61 3.64 3.34 4.04
CA GLY A 61 4.33 2.38 4.92
C GLY A 61 5.45 1.65 4.17
N ALA A 62 5.12 1.07 3.01
CA ALA A 62 6.08 0.43 2.11
C ALA A 62 7.24 1.38 1.75
N MET A 63 6.91 2.60 1.33
CA MET A 63 7.92 3.61 1.01
C MET A 63 8.80 3.96 2.22
N ALA A 64 8.23 4.08 3.42
CA ALA A 64 9.02 4.40 4.61
C ALA A 64 10.04 3.30 4.95
N LEU A 65 9.65 2.03 4.83
CA LEU A 65 10.54 0.88 5.08
C LEU A 65 11.66 0.79 4.04
N ILE A 66 11.32 0.80 2.75
CA ILE A 66 12.33 0.73 1.67
C ILE A 66 13.34 1.88 1.80
N LYS A 67 12.86 3.11 2.07
CA LYS A 67 13.74 4.27 2.28
C LYS A 67 14.66 4.13 3.48
N ARG A 68 14.19 3.50 4.56
CA ARG A 68 15.02 3.28 5.75
C ARG A 68 16.12 2.31 5.41
N ASP A 69 15.77 1.15 4.89
CA ASP A 69 16.72 0.07 4.61
C ASP A 69 17.74 0.49 3.52
N LEU A 70 17.33 1.26 2.51
CA LEU A 70 18.26 1.84 1.51
C LEU A 70 19.25 2.86 2.10
N ARG A 71 18.87 3.61 3.15
CA ARG A 71 19.79 4.57 3.79
C ARG A 71 20.83 3.88 4.64
N ASP A 72 20.47 2.73 5.18
CA ASP A 72 21.33 1.88 6.00
C ASP A 72 22.17 0.94 5.12
N GLY A 73 21.78 0.74 3.85
CA GLY A 73 22.55 0.01 2.85
C GLY A 73 23.93 0.60 2.62
N GLY A 74 24.93 -0.27 2.44
CA GLY A 74 26.31 0.14 2.21
C GLY A 74 27.11 0.39 3.47
N TRP A 75 26.55 0.18 4.67
CA TRP A 75 27.28 0.36 5.92
C TRP A 75 28.06 -0.92 6.24
N PRO A 76 29.41 -0.91 6.22
CA PRO A 76 30.20 -2.06 6.65
C PRO A 76 30.26 -2.10 8.18
N PRO A 77 29.67 -3.10 8.85
CA PRO A 77 29.58 -3.05 10.30
C PRO A 77 30.92 -3.31 11.02
N ASN A 78 31.88 -3.93 10.30
CA ASN A 78 33.22 -4.31 10.76
C ASN A 78 34.37 -3.67 9.95
N GLY A 79 34.06 -2.86 8.92
CA GLY A 79 35.05 -2.15 8.10
C GLY A 79 35.53 -2.85 6.83
N ASP A 80 35.31 -4.17 6.68
CA ASP A 80 35.75 -4.98 5.52
C ASP A 80 34.60 -5.77 4.86
N ALA A 81 33.35 -5.48 5.21
CA ALA A 81 32.16 -6.18 4.73
C ALA A 81 31.82 -5.96 3.24
N ASN A 82 31.40 -7.02 2.56
CA ASN A 82 30.84 -6.98 1.20
C ASN A 82 29.45 -6.33 1.21
N THR A 83 29.40 -5.01 1.13
CA THR A 83 28.13 -4.30 1.00
C THR A 83 27.74 -4.09 -0.46
N SER A 84 26.46 -4.27 -0.80
CA SER A 84 25.97 -3.98 -2.15
C SER A 84 24.50 -3.59 -2.16
N ILE A 85 24.11 -2.77 -3.12
CA ILE A 85 22.71 -2.52 -3.45
C ILE A 85 22.53 -2.87 -4.93
N THR A 86 21.65 -3.83 -5.20
CA THR A 86 21.35 -4.31 -6.55
C THR A 86 19.86 -4.24 -6.80
N THR A 87 19.48 -3.76 -7.97
CA THR A 87 18.09 -3.70 -8.42
C THR A 87 17.89 -4.58 -9.64
N THR A 88 16.77 -5.29 -9.68
CA THR A 88 16.25 -5.95 -10.88
C THR A 88 14.88 -5.35 -11.21
N PRO A 89 14.27 -5.66 -12.38
CA PRO A 89 12.94 -5.14 -12.71
C PRO A 89 11.84 -5.47 -11.67
N THR A 90 12.05 -6.49 -10.83
CA THR A 90 11.03 -6.96 -9.87
C THR A 90 11.54 -7.05 -8.44
N SER A 91 12.81 -6.74 -8.18
CA SER A 91 13.39 -6.86 -6.84
C SER A 91 14.42 -5.78 -6.53
N LEU A 92 14.54 -5.50 -5.25
CA LEU A 92 15.63 -4.74 -4.67
C LEU A 92 16.34 -5.65 -3.67
N ILE A 93 17.66 -5.71 -3.77
CA ILE A 93 18.53 -6.49 -2.89
C ILE A 93 19.50 -5.51 -2.23
N ILE A 94 19.53 -5.50 -0.91
CA ILE A 94 20.49 -4.75 -0.09
C ILE A 94 21.27 -5.78 0.71
N VAL A 95 22.59 -5.76 0.58
CA VAL A 95 23.51 -6.64 1.31
C VAL A 95 24.34 -5.77 2.23
N ASN A 96 24.29 -6.05 3.52
CA ASN A 96 25.11 -5.44 4.56
C ASN A 96 25.86 -6.53 5.32
N ASP A 97 26.62 -7.32 4.58
CA ASP A 97 27.30 -8.53 5.04
C ASP A 97 28.04 -8.31 6.38
N PHE A 98 27.78 -9.17 7.37
CA PHE A 98 28.43 -9.10 8.67
C PHE A 98 29.22 -10.38 8.91
N HIS A 99 30.54 -10.23 8.99
CA HIS A 99 31.48 -11.31 9.29
C HIS A 99 32.27 -10.90 10.54
N ASN A 100 32.19 -11.67 11.62
CA ASN A 100 32.93 -11.32 12.84
C ASN A 100 34.31 -12.00 12.87
N GLY A 101 34.61 -12.90 11.93
CA GLY A 101 35.87 -13.64 11.85
C GLY A 101 36.06 -14.62 13.00
N LEU A 102 34.97 -15.05 13.65
CA LEU A 102 34.95 -15.99 14.75
C LEU A 102 34.24 -17.27 14.32
N ASP A 103 34.72 -18.41 14.81
CA ASP A 103 34.02 -19.69 14.76
C ASP A 103 33.02 -19.73 15.93
N ASP A 104 31.81 -19.18 15.71
CA ASP A 104 30.82 -18.94 16.76
C ASP A 104 30.10 -20.23 17.23
N ASP A 105 30.12 -21.30 16.44
CA ASP A 105 29.51 -22.60 16.76
C ASP A 105 30.53 -23.71 17.13
N GLY A 106 31.80 -23.47 16.87
CA GLY A 106 32.93 -24.32 17.25
C GLY A 106 33.20 -25.48 16.28
N ASP A 107 32.71 -25.42 15.04
CA ASP A 107 32.87 -26.49 14.06
C ASP A 107 34.20 -26.43 13.27
N GLY A 108 34.95 -25.34 13.43
CA GLY A 108 36.25 -25.11 12.82
C GLY A 108 36.22 -24.46 11.44
N VAL A 109 35.03 -24.10 10.95
CA VAL A 109 34.82 -23.14 9.87
C VAL A 109 34.65 -21.76 10.50
N ILE A 110 35.02 -20.71 9.77
CA ILE A 110 34.84 -19.33 10.22
C ILE A 110 33.93 -18.68 9.19
N ASP A 111 32.99 -17.89 9.67
CA ASP A 111 32.08 -17.09 8.87
C ASP A 111 31.24 -17.95 7.89
N ASP A 112 30.70 -19.07 8.37
CA ASP A 112 29.87 -20.00 7.59
C ASP A 112 28.35 -19.71 7.72
N PRO A 113 27.48 -20.17 6.81
CA PRO A 113 26.05 -19.84 6.83
C PRO A 113 25.28 -20.32 8.08
N GLU A 114 25.86 -21.22 8.86
CA GLU A 114 25.27 -21.81 10.06
C GLU A 114 25.65 -21.03 11.34
N GLU A 115 26.58 -20.09 11.26
CA GLU A 115 27.00 -19.21 12.35
C GLU A 115 25.98 -18.11 12.70
N LYS A 116 26.11 -17.60 13.93
CA LYS A 116 25.27 -16.54 14.46
C LYS A 116 25.55 -15.21 13.72
N TRP A 117 24.50 -14.45 13.41
CA TRP A 117 24.58 -13.14 12.72
C TRP A 117 24.94 -13.19 11.23
N MET A 118 24.87 -14.38 10.62
CA MET A 118 25.09 -14.55 9.19
C MET A 118 23.84 -14.15 8.38
N PRO A 119 24.00 -13.62 7.16
CA PRO A 119 22.85 -13.27 6.32
C PRO A 119 22.09 -14.50 5.83
N ASP A 120 21.17 -15.04 6.63
CA ASP A 120 20.45 -16.29 6.35
C ASP A 120 19.17 -16.08 5.53
N GLY A 121 18.79 -14.83 5.30
CA GLY A 121 17.60 -14.47 4.55
C GLY A 121 16.39 -14.19 5.42
N ASP A 122 16.50 -14.12 6.75
CA ASP A 122 15.40 -13.73 7.64
C ASP A 122 15.33 -12.21 7.87
N SER A 123 14.74 -11.71 8.95
CA SER A 123 14.65 -10.26 9.19
C SER A 123 15.00 -9.81 10.60
N ASP A 124 15.49 -10.71 11.43
CA ASP A 124 15.64 -10.45 12.87
C ASP A 124 17.07 -10.10 13.28
N ASP A 125 18.05 -10.37 12.40
CA ASP A 125 19.46 -10.14 12.67
C ASP A 125 20.08 -8.87 12.05
N PHE A 126 21.24 -8.51 12.60
CA PHE A 126 22.04 -7.37 12.20
C PHE A 126 22.98 -7.77 11.06
N GLY A 127 22.97 -7.02 9.95
CA GLY A 127 23.79 -7.34 8.76
C GLY A 127 23.08 -8.20 7.70
N GLU A 128 21.78 -8.44 7.90
CA GLU A 128 20.97 -9.30 7.03
C GLU A 128 20.88 -8.82 5.57
N ARG A 129 20.73 -9.79 4.65
CA ARG A 129 20.47 -9.54 3.23
C ARG A 129 18.99 -9.24 3.04
N ILE A 130 18.67 -7.99 2.78
CA ILE A 130 17.30 -7.53 2.61
C ILE A 130 16.88 -7.60 1.13
N VAL A 131 15.86 -8.39 0.84
CA VAL A 131 15.29 -8.60 -0.48
C VAL A 131 13.84 -8.15 -0.49
N TYR A 132 13.58 -7.05 -1.19
CA TYR A 132 12.21 -6.63 -1.48
C TYR A 132 11.76 -7.23 -2.82
N THR A 133 10.55 -7.79 -2.86
CA THR A 133 9.91 -8.22 -4.11
C THR A 133 8.42 -7.87 -4.10
N VAL A 134 7.84 -7.66 -5.28
CA VAL A 134 6.39 -7.61 -5.46
C VAL A 134 5.93 -8.94 -6.04
N ASN A 135 5.06 -9.65 -5.30
CA ASN A 135 4.55 -10.93 -5.74
C ASN A 135 3.38 -10.77 -6.75
N ALA A 136 2.89 -11.88 -7.30
CA ALA A 136 1.81 -11.87 -8.29
C ALA A 136 0.47 -11.34 -7.74
N ASP A 137 0.31 -11.34 -6.42
CA ASP A 137 -0.89 -10.86 -5.73
C ASP A 137 -0.85 -9.35 -5.41
N ASN A 138 0.20 -8.64 -5.86
CA ASN A 138 0.46 -7.23 -5.57
C ASN A 138 0.76 -6.98 -4.09
N GLU A 139 1.49 -7.90 -3.47
CA GLU A 139 2.00 -7.74 -2.12
C GLU A 139 3.50 -7.48 -2.18
N LEU A 140 3.92 -6.42 -1.49
CA LEU A 140 5.33 -6.17 -1.24
C LEU A 140 5.77 -7.11 -0.12
N THR A 141 6.78 -7.91 -0.40
CA THR A 141 7.46 -8.74 0.59
C THR A 141 8.85 -8.18 0.90
N ARG A 142 9.33 -8.46 2.11
CA ARG A 142 10.72 -8.30 2.51
C ARG A 142 11.19 -9.64 3.04
N ASN A 143 12.17 -10.24 2.37
CA ASN A 143 12.68 -11.57 2.72
C ASN A 143 11.59 -12.64 2.77
N GLY A 144 10.64 -12.56 1.83
CA GLY A 144 9.49 -13.46 1.75
C GLY A 144 8.33 -13.08 2.68
N GLU A 145 8.57 -12.26 3.70
CA GLU A 145 7.54 -11.82 4.64
C GLU A 145 6.68 -10.68 4.06
N PRO A 146 5.34 -10.78 4.11
CA PRO A 146 4.46 -9.75 3.57
C PRO A 146 4.54 -8.47 4.41
N LEU A 147 4.91 -7.35 3.78
CA LEU A 147 5.02 -6.04 4.41
C LEU A 147 3.87 -5.09 4.06
N GLY A 148 3.27 -5.25 2.89
CA GLY A 148 2.28 -4.30 2.41
C GLY A 148 1.40 -4.87 1.31
N LEU A 149 0.09 -4.73 1.51
CA LEU A 149 -0.91 -5.12 0.52
C LEU A 149 -1.11 -4.01 -0.52
N ASN A 150 -1.46 -4.42 -1.73
CA ASN A 150 -1.83 -3.56 -2.84
C ASN A 150 -0.70 -2.67 -3.40
N ILE A 151 0.52 -3.18 -3.41
CA ILE A 151 1.64 -2.61 -4.17
C ILE A 151 1.77 -3.41 -5.47
N GLU A 152 1.42 -2.78 -6.60
CA GLU A 152 1.38 -3.43 -7.92
C GLU A 152 2.72 -3.34 -8.65
N VAL A 153 3.46 -2.24 -8.43
CA VAL A 153 4.79 -2.05 -9.02
C VAL A 153 5.73 -1.43 -8.00
N MET A 154 6.95 -1.97 -7.95
CA MET A 154 8.11 -1.37 -7.31
C MET A 154 9.19 -1.20 -8.37
N ASP A 155 9.53 0.04 -8.66
CA ASP A 155 10.63 0.40 -9.55
C ASP A 155 11.66 1.22 -8.77
N ILE A 156 12.93 0.85 -8.91
CA ILE A 156 14.04 1.52 -8.23
C ILE A 156 15.17 1.75 -9.21
N VAL A 157 15.55 3.02 -9.36
CA VAL A 157 16.66 3.43 -10.22
C VAL A 157 17.77 3.98 -9.34
N LEU A 158 18.94 3.35 -9.39
CA LEU A 158 20.16 3.83 -8.74
C LEU A 158 20.78 4.91 -9.62
N VAL A 159 21.11 6.07 -9.03
CA VAL A 159 21.58 7.24 -9.77
C VAL A 159 22.84 7.85 -9.17
N ASN A 160 23.66 8.48 -10.01
CA ASN A 160 24.82 9.27 -9.60
C ASN A 160 24.41 10.69 -9.15
N ALA A 161 25.39 11.52 -8.80
CA ALA A 161 25.17 12.89 -8.34
C ALA A 161 24.48 13.81 -9.36
N ALA A 162 24.51 13.45 -10.65
CA ALA A 162 23.80 14.16 -11.71
C ALA A 162 22.36 13.66 -11.91
N GLY A 163 21.92 12.64 -11.16
CA GLY A 163 20.59 12.06 -11.25
C GLY A 163 20.40 11.08 -12.42
N THR A 164 21.49 10.66 -13.07
CA THR A 164 21.44 9.69 -14.17
C THR A 164 21.61 8.27 -13.62
N PRO A 165 20.99 7.24 -14.23
CA PRO A 165 21.22 5.85 -13.87
C PRO A 165 22.73 5.55 -13.77
N ALA A 166 23.15 4.89 -12.71
CA ALA A 166 24.54 4.67 -12.39
C ALA A 166 24.81 3.21 -12.02
N ALA A 167 26.02 2.75 -12.33
CA ALA A 167 26.52 1.47 -11.86
C ALA A 167 26.76 1.52 -10.34
N PRO A 168 26.86 0.35 -9.66
CA PRO A 168 26.97 0.31 -8.21
C PRO A 168 28.16 1.07 -7.61
N ASP A 169 29.25 1.24 -8.37
CA ASP A 169 30.43 1.97 -7.88
C ASP A 169 30.29 3.49 -7.88
N ASP A 170 29.32 4.03 -8.65
CA ASP A 170 29.13 5.48 -8.88
C ASP A 170 27.77 6.00 -8.38
N MET A 171 26.95 5.14 -7.76
CA MET A 171 25.64 5.52 -7.25
C MET A 171 25.76 6.36 -5.97
N VAL A 172 24.92 7.38 -5.84
CA VAL A 172 24.85 8.22 -4.62
C VAL A 172 23.42 8.38 -4.11
N ALA A 173 22.43 7.99 -4.91
CA ALA A 173 21.02 8.04 -4.53
C ALA A 173 20.22 6.92 -5.22
N ALA A 174 19.08 6.58 -4.64
CA ALA A 174 18.07 5.70 -5.20
C ALA A 174 16.77 6.49 -5.42
N GLN A 175 16.24 6.44 -6.63
CA GLN A 175 14.93 6.95 -6.98
C GLN A 175 13.93 5.81 -6.93
N ILE A 176 12.94 5.92 -6.04
CA ILE A 176 11.96 4.87 -5.78
C ILE A 176 10.63 5.33 -6.36
N SER A 177 9.99 4.48 -7.16
CA SER A 177 8.64 4.65 -7.66
C SER A 177 7.79 3.45 -7.27
N LEU A 178 6.80 3.66 -6.41
CA LEU A 178 5.85 2.63 -6.00
C LEU A 178 4.48 2.94 -6.59
N ILE A 179 3.84 1.96 -7.23
CA ILE A 179 2.45 2.06 -7.65
C ILE A 179 1.61 1.23 -6.70
N ALA A 180 0.75 1.91 -5.96
CA ALA A 180 -0.25 1.26 -5.12
C ALA A 180 -1.61 1.25 -5.83
N ARG A 181 -2.39 0.20 -5.61
CA ARG A 181 -3.71 -0.02 -6.21
C ARG A 181 -4.79 -0.06 -5.12
N ALA A 182 -5.99 0.43 -5.40
CA ALA A 182 -7.10 0.41 -4.45
C ALA A 182 -7.95 -0.83 -4.65
N GLY A 183 -8.22 -1.55 -3.56
CA GLY A 183 -8.98 -2.81 -3.57
C GLY A 183 -8.08 -4.04 -3.61
N GLU A 184 -8.66 -5.17 -3.23
CA GLU A 184 -7.98 -6.45 -3.05
C GLU A 184 -8.39 -7.43 -4.17
N GLY A 185 -7.47 -8.33 -4.54
CA GLY A 185 -7.72 -9.40 -5.50
C GLY A 185 -7.80 -8.95 -6.97
N ALA A 186 -8.28 -9.85 -7.83
CA ALA A 186 -8.26 -9.67 -9.27
C ALA A 186 -9.45 -8.86 -9.83
N THR A 187 -10.45 -8.52 -9.00
CA THR A 187 -11.68 -7.86 -9.47
C THR A 187 -12.00 -6.58 -8.70
N PRO A 188 -12.38 -5.49 -9.38
CA PRO A 188 -12.82 -4.26 -8.71
C PRO A 188 -14.10 -4.49 -7.91
N SER A 189 -14.22 -3.80 -6.76
CA SER A 189 -15.44 -3.87 -5.95
C SER A 189 -16.66 -3.38 -6.73
N VAL A 190 -17.68 -4.23 -6.85
CA VAL A 190 -18.97 -3.90 -7.48
C VAL A 190 -19.74 -2.82 -6.72
N LEU A 191 -19.39 -2.60 -5.45
CA LEU A 191 -19.98 -1.60 -4.56
C LEU A 191 -19.14 -0.33 -4.47
N SER A 192 -18.03 -0.21 -5.20
CA SER A 192 -17.26 1.02 -5.28
C SER A 192 -17.78 1.95 -6.39
N ASN A 193 -17.42 3.23 -6.32
CA ASN A 193 -17.70 4.17 -7.41
C ASN A 193 -16.84 3.81 -8.62
N LYS A 194 -17.50 3.43 -9.71
CA LYS A 194 -16.86 3.14 -10.99
C LYS A 194 -15.96 4.29 -11.43
N HIS A 195 -14.78 3.93 -11.89
CA HIS A 195 -13.78 4.79 -12.46
C HIS A 195 -13.06 3.97 -13.53
N THR A 196 -12.44 4.59 -14.51
CA THR A 196 -11.56 3.90 -15.45
C THR A 196 -10.21 4.58 -15.41
N ASP A 197 -9.17 3.84 -15.05
CA ASP A 197 -7.81 4.37 -15.03
C ASP A 197 -7.14 4.16 -16.39
N THR A 198 -7.04 5.23 -17.15
CA THR A 198 -6.43 5.25 -18.49
C THR A 198 -5.01 5.84 -18.48
N ARG A 199 -4.44 6.06 -17.29
CA ARG A 199 -3.12 6.69 -17.14
C ARG A 199 -2.01 5.66 -17.35
N GLU A 200 -0.96 6.09 -18.03
CA GLU A 200 0.35 5.45 -17.96
C GLU A 200 1.10 5.98 -16.74
N TYR A 201 1.84 5.11 -16.07
CA TYR A 201 2.67 5.47 -14.93
C TYR A 201 4.14 5.43 -15.31
N ARG A 202 4.84 6.50 -14.97
CA ARG A 202 6.25 6.71 -15.30
C ARG A 202 7.08 6.98 -14.06
N ASN A 203 8.32 6.52 -14.06
CA ASN A 203 9.28 6.82 -13.01
C ASN A 203 9.90 8.23 -13.21
N LYS A 204 10.84 8.63 -12.34
CA LYS A 204 11.54 9.92 -12.47
C LYS A 204 12.44 10.03 -13.70
N GLN A 205 12.74 8.91 -14.36
CA GLN A 205 13.51 8.85 -15.61
C GLN A 205 12.60 8.92 -16.85
N ASP A 206 11.29 9.18 -16.66
CA ASP A 206 10.26 9.22 -17.71
C ASP A 206 10.01 7.87 -18.40
N GLU A 207 10.52 6.77 -17.84
CA GLU A 207 10.28 5.41 -18.31
C GLU A 207 8.91 4.91 -17.85
N VAL A 208 8.18 4.24 -18.73
CA VAL A 208 6.88 3.62 -18.41
C VAL A 208 7.11 2.37 -17.57
N ILE A 209 6.70 2.43 -16.31
CA ILE A 209 6.78 1.32 -15.35
C ILE A 209 5.45 0.57 -15.20
N LEU A 210 4.34 1.18 -15.62
CA LEU A 210 3.06 0.50 -15.79
C LEU A 210 2.29 1.14 -16.94
N PRO A 211 2.03 0.41 -18.04
CA PRO A 211 1.22 0.93 -19.13
C PRO A 211 -0.24 1.09 -18.69
N ALA A 212 -1.01 1.87 -19.46
CA ALA A 212 -2.42 2.10 -19.18
C ALA A 212 -3.21 0.79 -19.13
N GLN A 213 -3.73 0.45 -17.96
CA GLN A 213 -4.48 -0.80 -17.75
C GLN A 213 -5.92 -0.71 -18.27
N ASN A 214 -6.49 0.50 -18.36
CA ASN A 214 -7.87 0.75 -18.79
C ASN A 214 -8.92 -0.06 -18.01
N ASP A 215 -8.62 -0.33 -16.73
CA ASP A 215 -9.47 -1.09 -15.82
C ASP A 215 -10.18 -0.17 -14.82
N LEU A 216 -10.97 -0.76 -13.90
CA LEU A 216 -11.71 0.01 -12.89
C LEU A 216 -10.96 0.21 -11.57
N PHE A 217 -9.70 -0.19 -11.49
CA PHE A 217 -8.92 0.01 -10.28
C PHE A 217 -8.40 1.43 -10.21
N ARG A 218 -8.35 1.99 -9.00
CA ARG A 218 -7.69 3.28 -8.77
C ARG A 218 -6.26 3.00 -8.41
N ARG A 219 -5.33 3.76 -8.97
CA ARG A 219 -3.91 3.67 -8.63
C ARG A 219 -3.35 5.01 -8.22
N MET A 220 -2.31 4.96 -7.40
CA MET A 220 -1.48 6.10 -7.06
C MET A 220 -0.01 5.73 -7.23
N ILE A 221 0.77 6.68 -7.71
CA ILE A 221 2.23 6.57 -7.72
C ILE A 221 2.81 7.39 -6.58
N LEU A 222 3.74 6.81 -5.85
CA LEU A 222 4.56 7.45 -4.83
C LEU A 222 5.99 7.44 -5.32
N THR A 223 6.55 8.63 -5.46
CA THR A 223 7.89 8.79 -6.00
C THR A 223 8.74 9.59 -5.02
N THR A 224 9.94 9.10 -4.74
CA THR A 224 10.89 9.77 -3.86
C THR A 224 12.32 9.49 -4.28
N GLU A 225 13.24 10.26 -3.73
CA GLU A 225 14.67 10.08 -3.93
C GLU A 225 15.33 10.05 -2.57
N VAL A 226 16.19 9.04 -2.37
CA VAL A 226 16.90 8.82 -1.13
C VAL A 226 18.38 8.81 -1.42
N LYS A 227 19.13 9.65 -0.70
CA LYS A 227 20.58 9.63 -0.73
C LYS A 227 21.10 8.38 -0.02
N LEU A 228 22.03 7.68 -0.68
CA LEU A 228 22.74 6.52 -0.17
C LEU A 228 23.97 7.00 0.59
N ARG A 229 23.82 7.18 1.90
CA ARG A 229 24.81 7.87 2.74
C ARG A 229 26.18 7.21 2.76
N ASN A 230 26.21 5.89 2.60
CA ASN A 230 27.44 5.12 2.67
C ASN A 230 28.12 4.97 1.29
N TYR A 231 27.51 5.50 0.22
CA TYR A 231 28.06 5.49 -1.14
C TYR A 231 28.52 6.87 -1.64
N ASP A 232 28.24 7.95 -0.88
CA ASP A 232 28.60 9.34 -1.21
C ASP A 232 30.04 9.72 -0.82
N VAL A 233 30.83 8.77 -0.28
CA VAL A 233 32.18 9.02 0.26
C VAL A 233 33.20 8.14 -0.48
N LYS A 234 33.66 8.59 -1.65
CA LYS A 234 34.91 8.16 -2.27
C LYS A 234 35.70 9.38 -2.74
#